data_AF-A0A961GDF9-F1
#
_entry.id   AF-A0A961GDF9-F1
#
_cell.length_a   1.000
_cell.length_b   1.000
_cell.length_c   1.000
_cell.angle_alpha   90.00
_cell.angle_beta   90.00
_cell.angle_gamma   90.00
#
_symmetry.space_group_name_H-M   'P 1'
#
loop_
_entity.id
_entity.type
_entity.pdbx_description
1 polymer ?
#
loop_
_entity_poly.entity_id
_entity_poly.type
_entity_poly.pdbx_seq_one_letter_code
_entity_poly.pdbx_strand_id
1 'polypeptide(L)'
;MAHYTSMGAVPPKRHTQHRDSAGNLYYEELMGEEGFSSDSSLLYHRRIPSEISAAEVWQVPDQTLTPNHPLKPLHLKLRDLFPDGGPGVDAVTGRRLILGNSDVRISYVVAE
;
A
#
# COMPACT_ATOMS: atom_id res chain seq x y z
N MET A 1 3.01 6.13 20.72
CA MET A 1 4.47 6.16 20.54
C MET A 1 4.81 4.98 19.66
N ALA A 2 5.42 5.19 18.49
CA ALA A 2 5.80 4.07 17.62
C ALA A 2 6.82 3.23 18.38
N HIS A 3 6.51 1.95 18.60
CA HIS A 3 7.47 1.03 19.18
C HIS A 3 8.36 0.51 18.06
N TYR A 4 9.68 0.63 18.22
CA TYR A 4 10.61 -0.03 17.32
C TYR A 4 10.33 -1.53 17.33
N THR A 5 9.95 -2.05 16.16
CA THR A 5 9.73 -3.47 15.95
C THR A 5 10.83 -4.02 15.04
N SER A 6 11.22 -5.27 15.29
CA SER A 6 12.15 -6.01 14.45
C SER A 6 11.52 -7.36 14.14
N MET A 7 11.50 -7.73 12.87
CA MET A 7 10.87 -8.95 12.37
C MET A 7 11.83 -9.67 11.43
N GLY A 8 11.98 -10.98 11.62
CA GLY A 8 12.87 -11.81 10.80
C GLY A 8 14.34 -11.75 11.23
N ALA A 9 15.24 -12.10 10.31
CA ALA A 9 16.68 -12.06 10.53
C ALA A 9 17.20 -10.64 10.25
N VAL A 10 17.72 -9.99 11.29
CA VAL A 10 18.24 -8.62 11.23
C VAL A 10 19.66 -8.63 11.82
N PRO A 11 20.66 -7.99 11.17
CA PRO A 11 22.01 -7.98 11.69
C PRO A 11 22.09 -7.21 13.02
N PRO A 12 22.98 -7.61 13.94
CA PRO A 12 23.13 -6.93 15.23
C PRO A 12 23.67 -5.50 15.09
N LYS A 13 24.36 -5.19 13.98
CA LYS A 13 24.88 -3.86 13.65
C LYS A 13 24.38 -3.44 12.27
N ARG A 14 23.86 -2.22 12.18
CA ARG A 14 23.41 -1.60 10.92
C ARG A 14 24.59 -1.36 9.97
N HIS A 15 24.34 -1.30 8.67
CA HIS A 15 25.37 -1.06 7.65
C HIS A 15 26.52 -2.06 7.73
N THR A 16 26.19 -3.32 8.01
CA THR A 16 27.13 -4.45 7.95
C THR A 16 26.66 -5.45 6.91
N GLN A 17 27.58 -6.28 6.42
CA GLN A 17 27.20 -7.36 5.52
C GLN A 17 26.27 -8.34 6.24
N HIS A 18 25.04 -8.46 5.74
CA HIS A 18 24.08 -9.46 6.19
C HIS A 18 23.92 -10.53 5.10
N ARG A 19 24.06 -11.80 5.48
CA ARG A 19 24.02 -12.93 4.54
C ARG A 19 22.99 -13.95 4.95
N ASP A 20 22.40 -14.61 3.95
CA ASP A 20 21.56 -15.79 4.16
C ASP A 20 22.39 -17.05 4.44
N SER A 21 21.72 -18.17 4.68
CA SER A 21 22.38 -19.46 4.97
C SER A 21 23.16 -20.05 3.78
N ALA A 22 22.91 -19.58 2.56
CA ALA A 22 23.66 -19.96 1.36
C ALA A 22 24.83 -19.00 1.08
N GLY A 23 25.02 -17.95 1.89
CA GLY A 23 26.08 -16.96 1.76
C GLY A 23 25.74 -15.79 0.84
N ASN A 24 24.52 -15.72 0.29
CA ASN A 24 24.09 -14.59 -0.54
C ASN A 24 23.92 -13.34 0.33
N LEU A 25 24.21 -12.17 -0.24
CA LEU A 25 23.99 -10.89 0.45
C LEU A 25 22.50 -10.53 0.43
N TYR A 26 22.01 -10.08 1.58
CA TYR A 26 20.81 -9.25 1.62
C TYR A 26 21.17 -7.82 1.23
N TYR A 27 20.28 -7.18 0.48
CA TYR A 27 20.41 -5.79 0.08
C TYR A 27 19.68 -4.89 1.07
N GLU A 28 20.40 -3.92 1.64
CA GLU A 28 19.84 -2.99 2.62
C GLU A 28 19.15 -1.81 1.91
N GLU A 29 17.91 -1.50 2.29
CA GLU A 29 17.17 -0.30 1.87
C GLU A 29 16.77 0.50 3.12
N LEU A 30 17.01 1.83 3.08
CA LEU A 30 16.43 2.75 4.04
C LEU A 30 15.07 3.23 3.52
N MET A 31 13.99 2.75 4.12
CA MET A 31 12.63 3.16 3.81
C MET A 31 12.17 4.20 4.84
N GLY A 32 12.10 5.47 4.43
CA GLY A 32 11.67 6.59 5.26
C GLY A 32 10.35 7.19 4.80
N GLU A 33 9.60 7.79 5.72
CA GLU A 33 8.37 8.53 5.44
C GLU A 33 8.65 9.80 4.63
N GLU A 34 9.62 10.61 5.06
CA GLU A 34 10.01 11.87 4.44
C GLU A 34 11.47 11.80 3.92
N GLY A 35 11.82 10.68 3.31
CA GLY A 35 13.19 10.42 2.87
C GLY A 35 14.13 10.15 4.05
N PHE A 36 14.90 11.16 4.48
CA PHE A 36 15.86 11.03 5.59
C PHE A 36 15.39 11.71 6.90
N SER A 37 14.24 12.38 6.87
CA SER A 37 13.56 12.89 8.06
C SER A 37 12.41 11.97 8.47
N SER A 38 11.96 12.12 9.71
CA SER A 38 10.88 11.33 10.32
C SER A 38 11.22 9.85 10.51
N ASP A 39 10.19 9.05 10.78
CA ASP A 39 10.27 7.62 11.03
C ASP A 39 10.82 6.88 9.80
N SER A 40 11.71 5.93 10.07
CA SER A 40 12.34 5.10 9.03
C SER A 40 12.56 3.67 9.50
N SER A 41 12.59 2.76 8.52
CA SER A 41 12.90 1.36 8.68
C SER A 41 14.08 0.97 7.81
N LEU A 42 14.95 0.09 8.32
CA LEU A 42 15.93 -0.60 7.50
C LEU A 42 15.34 -1.94 7.06
N LEU A 43 15.24 -2.13 5.76
CA LEU A 43 14.75 -3.35 5.13
C LEU A 43 15.93 -4.13 4.56
N TYR A 44 15.88 -5.46 4.65
CA TYR A 44 16.89 -6.36 4.12
C TYR A 44 16.24 -7.28 3.08
N HIS A 45 16.53 -7.04 1.80
CA HIS A 45 15.87 -7.71 0.68
C HIS A 45 16.73 -8.84 0.10
N ARG A 46 16.07 -9.88 -0.43
CA ARG A 46 16.74 -10.93 -1.21
C ARG A 46 17.11 -10.49 -2.63
N ARG A 47 16.44 -9.47 -3.15
CA ARG A 47 16.68 -8.82 -4.45
C ARG A 47 16.49 -7.33 -4.29
N ILE A 48 17.17 -6.51 -5.09
CA ILE A 48 17.02 -5.06 -4.96
C ILE A 48 15.62 -4.62 -5.47
N PRO A 49 14.90 -3.75 -4.75
CA PRO A 49 13.58 -3.27 -5.19
C PRO A 49 13.57 -2.59 -6.57
N SER A 50 14.71 -2.05 -6.99
CA SER A 50 14.89 -1.38 -8.28
C SER A 50 15.10 -2.32 -9.48
N GLU A 51 15.09 -3.65 -9.29
CA GLU A 51 15.09 -4.66 -10.37
C GLU A 51 13.73 -4.70 -11.13
N ILE A 52 13.26 -3.55 -11.61
CA ILE A 52 12.05 -3.46 -12.43
C ILE A 52 12.36 -3.86 -13.88
N SER A 53 11.52 -4.70 -14.47
CA SER A 53 11.66 -5.14 -15.87
C SER A 53 10.83 -4.31 -16.85
N ALA A 54 9.68 -3.82 -16.41
CA ALA A 54 8.76 -3.00 -17.19
C ALA A 54 7.89 -2.13 -16.27
N ALA A 55 7.38 -1.04 -16.82
CA ALA A 55 6.36 -0.21 -16.20
C ALA A 55 5.37 0.22 -17.28
N GLU A 56 4.09 0.15 -16.96
CA GLU A 56 3.00 0.50 -17.87
C GLU A 56 2.10 1.54 -17.21
N VAL A 57 1.46 2.36 -18.04
CA VAL A 57 0.50 3.33 -17.54
C VAL A 57 -0.77 2.60 -17.12
N TRP A 58 -1.09 2.66 -15.83
CA TRP A 58 -2.41 2.28 -15.35
C TRP A 58 -3.35 3.48 -15.45
N GLN A 59 -4.35 3.37 -16.33
CA GLN A 59 -5.44 4.35 -16.40
C GLN A 59 -6.36 4.16 -15.19
N VAL A 60 -6.25 5.07 -14.23
CA VAL A 60 -7.08 5.06 -13.02
C VAL A 60 -8.55 5.29 -13.43
N PRO A 61 -9.51 4.50 -12.88
CA PRO A 61 -10.93 4.69 -13.15
C PRO A 61 -11.44 6.07 -12.74
N ASP A 62 -12.63 6.46 -13.22
CA ASP A 62 -13.26 7.75 -12.90
C ASP A 62 -13.23 8.09 -11.40
N GLN A 63 -12.67 9.26 -11.09
CA GLN A 63 -12.54 9.80 -9.73
C GLN A 63 -13.40 11.06 -9.51
N THR A 64 -14.37 11.30 -10.38
CA THR A 64 -15.24 12.48 -10.32
C THR A 64 -16.06 12.48 -9.02
N LEU A 65 -16.16 13.65 -8.39
CA LEU A 65 -16.92 13.86 -7.16
C LEU A 65 -18.07 14.83 -7.42
N THR A 66 -19.22 14.56 -6.79
CA THR A 66 -20.36 15.49 -6.78
C THR A 66 -20.56 16.03 -5.36
N PRO A 67 -20.70 17.36 -5.17
CA PRO A 67 -20.97 17.93 -3.86
C PRO A 67 -22.29 17.44 -3.26
N ASN A 68 -22.27 17.08 -1.98
CA ASN A 68 -23.48 16.76 -1.22
C ASN A 68 -24.15 18.05 -0.73
N HIS A 69 -24.92 18.71 -1.60
CA HIS A 69 -25.61 19.98 -1.28
C HIS A 69 -27.12 19.91 -1.56
N PRO A 70 -27.98 20.28 -0.58
CA PRO A 70 -27.63 20.51 0.83
C PRO A 70 -27.06 19.23 1.45
N LEU A 71 -26.27 19.36 2.52
CA LEU A 71 -25.68 18.21 3.19
C LEU A 71 -26.78 17.30 3.71
N LYS A 72 -26.90 16.11 3.10
CA LYS A 72 -27.83 15.07 3.51
C LYS A 72 -27.07 13.94 4.18
N PRO A 73 -27.61 13.35 5.27
CA PRO A 73 -27.11 12.08 5.77
C PRO A 73 -27.34 11.00 4.70
N LEU A 74 -26.28 10.29 4.33
CA LEU A 74 -26.32 9.21 3.35
C LEU A 74 -26.13 7.87 4.06
N HIS A 75 -27.06 6.95 3.88
CA HIS A 75 -26.88 5.55 4.27
C HIS A 75 -26.29 4.78 3.08
N LEU A 76 -25.00 4.45 3.17
CA LEU A 76 -24.27 3.77 2.10
C LEU A 76 -24.42 2.26 2.23
N LYS A 77 -25.04 1.62 1.23
CA LYS A 77 -25.18 0.15 1.15
C LYS A 77 -24.01 -0.48 0.38
N LEU A 78 -22.81 -0.37 0.94
CA LEU A 78 -21.57 -0.73 0.22
C LEU A 78 -21.50 -2.21 -0.18
N ARG A 79 -22.08 -3.11 0.62
CA ARG A 79 -22.16 -4.55 0.29
C ARG A 79 -22.94 -4.84 -0.99
N ASP A 80 -23.90 -3.98 -1.34
CA ASP A 80 -24.71 -4.16 -2.55
C ASP A 80 -23.88 -3.89 -3.82
N LEU A 81 -22.69 -3.28 -3.68
CA LEU A 81 -21.74 -3.09 -4.79
C LEU A 81 -21.01 -4.39 -5.20
N PHE A 82 -21.01 -5.39 -4.31
CA PHE A 82 -20.33 -6.68 -4.49
C PHE A 82 -21.27 -7.82 -4.08
N PRO A 83 -22.27 -8.17 -4.92
CA PRO A 83 -23.23 -9.22 -4.59
C PRO A 83 -22.56 -10.60 -4.53
N ASP A 84 -23.09 -11.46 -3.65
CA ASP A 84 -22.62 -12.84 -3.49
C ASP A 84 -22.70 -13.60 -4.82
N GLY A 85 -21.62 -14.27 -5.20
CA GLY A 85 -21.52 -14.97 -6.49
C GLY A 85 -21.31 -14.07 -7.70
N GLY A 86 -21.08 -12.76 -7.50
CA GLY A 86 -20.58 -11.86 -8.54
C GLY A 86 -19.13 -12.19 -8.95
N PRO A 87 -18.64 -11.60 -10.04
CA PRO A 87 -17.25 -11.79 -10.44
C PRO A 87 -16.30 -11.24 -9.38
N GLY A 88 -15.30 -12.05 -9.03
CA GLY A 88 -14.20 -11.65 -8.17
C GLY A 88 -13.45 -10.43 -8.66
N VAL A 89 -12.93 -9.66 -7.71
CA VAL A 89 -12.05 -8.51 -7.99
C VAL A 89 -10.85 -8.53 -7.06
N ASP A 90 -9.74 -7.92 -7.49
CA ASP A 90 -8.57 -7.76 -6.63
C ASP A 90 -8.68 -6.50 -5.74
N ALA A 91 -7.89 -6.49 -4.67
CA ALA A 91 -7.90 -5.44 -3.66
C ALA A 91 -7.41 -4.05 -4.14
N VAL A 92 -6.82 -3.95 -5.34
CA VAL A 92 -6.29 -2.71 -5.91
C VAL A 92 -7.22 -2.19 -7.00
N THR A 93 -7.48 -2.97 -8.05
CA THR A 93 -8.27 -2.52 -9.21
C THR A 93 -9.78 -2.62 -8.96
N GLY A 94 -10.21 -3.45 -8.01
CA GLY A 94 -11.61 -3.62 -7.62
C GLY A 94 -12.20 -2.47 -6.82
N ARG A 95 -11.40 -1.49 -6.40
CA ARG A 95 -11.84 -0.36 -5.56
C ARG A 95 -12.91 0.49 -6.25
N ARG A 96 -13.97 0.81 -5.52
CA ARG A 96 -15.02 1.76 -5.90
C ARG A 96 -14.85 3.04 -5.10
N LEU A 97 -14.68 4.18 -5.76
CA LEU A 97 -14.65 5.47 -5.07
C LEU A 97 -16.04 5.76 -4.48
N ILE A 98 -16.10 6.05 -3.18
CA ILE A 98 -17.35 6.30 -2.46
C ILE A 98 -17.47 7.76 -2.03
N LEU A 99 -16.42 8.30 -1.41
CA LEU A 99 -16.37 9.69 -0.91
C LEU A 99 -15.00 10.29 -1.18
N GLY A 100 -14.93 11.61 -1.29
CA GLY A 100 -13.65 12.32 -1.33
C GLY A 100 -13.79 13.83 -1.20
N ASN A 101 -12.67 14.50 -0.97
CA ASN A 101 -12.53 15.96 -0.95
C ASN A 101 -11.15 16.35 -1.54
N SER A 102 -10.60 17.52 -1.21
CA SER A 102 -9.24 17.90 -1.69
C SER A 102 -8.12 17.00 -1.14
N ASP A 103 -8.33 16.32 -0.02
CA ASP A 103 -7.27 15.71 0.78
C ASP A 103 -7.36 14.18 0.83
N VAL A 104 -8.57 13.62 0.80
CA VAL A 104 -8.81 12.18 0.96
C VAL A 104 -9.72 11.62 -0.12
N ARG A 105 -9.47 10.36 -0.47
CA ARG A 105 -10.35 9.48 -1.24
C ARG A 105 -10.66 8.27 -0.38
N ILE A 106 -11.94 7.97 -0.21
CA ILE A 106 -12.41 6.79 0.51
C ILE A 106 -13.01 5.86 -0.53
N SER A 107 -12.39 4.69 -0.69
CA SER A 107 -12.85 3.66 -1.61
C SER A 107 -13.22 2.38 -0.86
N TYR A 108 -14.09 1.57 -1.47
CA TYR A 108 -14.51 0.29 -0.92
C TYR A 108 -14.31 -0.84 -1.94
N VAL A 109 -13.88 -2.01 -1.46
CA VAL A 109 -13.76 -3.24 -2.24
C VAL A 109 -14.01 -4.44 -1.34
N VAL A 110 -14.67 -5.47 -1.88
CA VAL A 110 -14.63 -6.82 -1.33
C VAL A 110 -13.82 -7.63 -2.32
N ALA A 111 -12.57 -7.94 -1.95
CA ALA A 111 -11.66 -8.70 -2.79
C ALA A 111 -11.76 -10.20 -2.47
N GLU A 112 -11.51 -11.05 -3.48
CA GLU A 112 -11.37 -12.50 -3.30
C GLU A 112 -10.01 -12.89 -2.71
#